data_AF-A0A963EY92-F1
#
_entry.id   AF-A0A963EY92-F1
#
_cell.length_a   1.000
_cell.length_b   1.000
_cell.length_c   1.000
_cell.angle_alpha   90.00
_cell.angle_beta   90.00
_cell.angle_gamma   90.00
#
_symmetry.space_group_name_H-M   'P 1'
#
loop_
_entity.id
_entity.type
_entity.pdbx_description
1 polymer ?
#
loop_
_entity_poly.entity_id
_entity_poly.type
_entity_poly.pdbx_seq_one_letter_code
_entity_poly.pdbx_strand_id
1 'polypeptide(L)' 'GRWREAFGSAEVTTRLYPGEGHDAQYRHLDQILVDLAGLGDKLVVCDRGRKTRLVNSARARTLLDKGATLGICAWRD' A
#
# COMPACT_ATOMS: atom_id res chain seq x y z
N GLY A 1 14.17 16.22 4.10
CA GLY A 1 14.83 15.06 4.72
C GLY A 1 15.98 14.70 3.82
N ARG A 2 17.21 14.59 4.36
CA ARG A 2 18.46 14.54 3.59
C ARG A 2 18.49 13.50 2.45
N TRP A 3 17.72 12.42 2.58
CA TRP A 3 17.61 11.41 1.52
C TRP A 3 16.96 11.96 0.24
N ARG A 4 15.97 12.87 0.31
CA ARG A 4 15.30 13.42 -0.89
C ARG A 4 16.25 14.21 -1.78
N GLU A 5 17.19 14.93 -1.17
CA GLU A 5 18.22 15.69 -1.89
C GLU A 5 19.17 14.75 -2.66
N ALA A 6 19.50 13.59 -2.09
CA ALA A 6 20.35 12.59 -2.74
C ALA A 6 19.69 11.94 -3.98
N PHE A 7 18.37 11.96 -4.08
CA PHE A 7 17.61 11.43 -5.22
C PHE A 7 16.94 12.54 -6.07
N GLY A 8 17.35 13.80 -5.93
CA GLY A 8 16.63 14.97 -6.44
C GLY A 8 16.37 15.03 -7.94
N SER A 9 17.06 14.23 -8.76
CA SER A 9 16.86 14.12 -10.21
C SER A 9 16.08 12.87 -10.64
N ALA A 10 15.75 11.96 -9.72
CA ALA A 10 15.03 10.73 -10.01
C ALA A 10 13.53 10.89 -9.76
N GLU A 11 12.71 10.20 -10.56
CA GLU A 11 11.30 10.03 -10.24
C GLU A 11 11.18 9.05 -9.07
N VAL A 12 10.85 9.57 -7.88
CA VAL A 12 10.76 8.77 -6.65
C VAL A 12 9.30 8.62 -6.27
N THR A 13 8.84 7.37 -6.15
CA THR A 13 7.56 7.08 -5.49
C THR A 13 7.79 6.96 -3.98
N THR A 14 7.00 7.70 -3.20
CA THR A 14 7.05 7.66 -1.74
C THR A 14 5.73 7.20 -1.17
N ARG A 15 5.76 6.31 -0.19
CA ARG A 15 4.58 5.88 0.57
C ARG A 15 4.83 6.04 2.06
N LEU A 16 3.83 6.59 2.75
CA LEU A 16 3.73 6.56 4.21
C LEU A 16 2.68 5.50 4.57
N TYR A 17 3.01 4.59 5.47
CA TYR A 17 2.11 3.50 5.84
C TYR A 17 1.36 3.87 7.12
N PRO A 18 0.03 3.80 7.16
CA PRO A 18 -0.70 4.22 8.35
C PRO A 18 -0.40 3.29 9.55
N GLY A 19 -0.34 3.85 10.76
CA GLY A 19 -0.13 3.08 12.00
C GLY A 19 1.33 2.79 12.35
N GLU A 20 2.25 3.68 11.97
CA GLU A 20 3.71 3.61 12.18
C GLU A 20 4.07 3.35 13.66
N GLY A 21 4.41 2.11 13.98
CA GLY A 21 5.00 1.62 15.24
C GLY A 21 5.73 0.31 14.95
N HIS A 22 6.59 -0.19 15.83
CA HIS A 22 7.49 -1.33 15.53
C HIS A 22 6.80 -2.58 14.94
N ASP A 23 5.51 -2.80 15.23
CA ASP A 23 4.71 -3.92 14.70
C ASP A 23 4.03 -3.65 13.35
N ALA A 24 4.17 -2.43 12.80
CA ALA A 24 3.60 -2.04 11.51
C ALA A 24 4.24 -2.79 10.32
N GLN A 25 5.48 -3.27 10.48
CA GLN A 25 6.21 -3.94 9.40
C GLN A 25 5.53 -5.21 8.90
N TYR A 26 4.80 -5.95 9.75
CA TYR A 26 4.11 -7.17 9.32
C TYR A 26 2.79 -6.89 8.60
N ARG A 27 2.04 -5.87 9.02
CA ARG A 27 0.71 -5.56 8.46
C ARG A 27 0.76 -4.91 7.08
N HIS A 28 1.92 -4.38 6.69
CA HIS A 28 2.11 -3.70 5.40
C HIS A 28 3.10 -4.41 4.48
N LEU A 29 3.65 -5.56 4.88
CA LEU A 29 4.70 -6.26 4.11
C LEU A 29 4.25 -6.56 2.68
N ASP A 30 2.98 -6.91 2.49
CA ASP A 30 2.38 -7.13 1.18
C ASP A 30 2.40 -5.88 0.29
N GLN A 31 2.09 -4.71 0.82
CA GLN A 31 2.19 -3.46 0.06
C GLN A 31 3.65 -3.06 -0.19
N ILE A 32 4.55 -3.29 0.78
CA ILE A 32 5.99 -3.03 0.61
C ILE A 32 6.55 -3.86 -0.54
N LEU A 33 6.20 -5.14 -0.64
CA LEU A 33 6.65 -6.02 -1.74
C LEU A 33 6.15 -5.52 -3.11
N VAL A 34 4.92 -5.00 -3.18
CA VAL A 34 4.37 -4.38 -4.39
C VAL A 34 5.16 -3.12 -4.78
N ASP A 35 5.47 -2.26 -3.80
CA ASP A 35 6.23 -1.05 -4.04
C ASP A 35 7.67 -1.38 -4.51
N LEU A 36 8.32 -2.39 -3.92
CA LEU A 36 9.64 -2.88 -4.33
C LEU A 36 9.65 -3.54 -5.72
N ALA A 37 8.53 -4.10 -6.15
CA ALA A 37 8.36 -4.65 -7.50
C ALA A 37 8.19 -3.56 -8.59
N GLY A 38 8.27 -2.27 -8.23
CA GLY A 38 8.08 -1.16 -9.15
C GLY A 38 6.61 -0.85 -9.46
N LEU A 39 5.68 -1.40 -8.67
CA LEU A 39 4.23 -1.21 -8.82
C LEU A 39 3.69 -0.16 -7.84
N GLY A 40 4.46 0.91 -7.61
CA GLY A 40 4.14 1.94 -6.61
C GLY A 40 2.84 2.71 -6.86
N ASP A 41 2.29 2.65 -8.07
CA ASP A 41 0.97 3.21 -8.42
C ASP A 41 -0.21 2.29 -8.01
N LYS A 42 0.08 1.07 -7.56
CA LYS A 42 -0.89 0.07 -7.13
C LYS A 42 -1.02 0.01 -5.61
N LEU A 43 -2.21 -0.39 -5.20
CA LEU A 43 -2.59 -0.64 -3.83
C LEU A 43 -3.15 -2.06 -3.71
N VAL A 44 -2.67 -2.76 -2.68
CA VAL A 44 -3.24 -4.03 -2.21
C VAL A 44 -4.45 -3.71 -1.34
N VAL A 45 -5.60 -4.29 -1.68
CA VAL A 45 -6.84 -4.14 -0.93
C VAL A 45 -7.55 -5.47 -0.76
N CYS A 46 -8.21 -5.66 0.38
CA CYS A 46 -9.16 -6.72 0.59
C CYS A 46 -10.58 -6.16 0.41
N ASP A 47 -11.29 -6.60 -0.63
CA ASP A 47 -12.66 -6.14 -0.87
C ASP A 47 -13.67 -6.81 0.09
N ARG A 48 -14.92 -6.31 0.08
CA ARG A 48 -16.01 -6.88 0.89
C ARG A 48 -16.30 -8.36 0.58
N GLY A 49 -15.97 -8.84 -0.61
CA GLY A 49 -16.12 -10.24 -1.00
C GLY A 49 -15.01 -11.16 -0.50
N ARG A 50 -14.14 -10.68 0.40
CA ARG A 50 -12.91 -11.37 0.86
C ARG A 50 -11.98 -11.73 -0.29
N LYS A 51 -11.88 -10.86 -1.30
CA LYS A 51 -10.93 -11.00 -2.39
C LYS A 51 -9.83 -9.97 -2.26
N THR A 52 -8.59 -10.46 -2.17
CA THR A 52 -7.39 -9.63 -2.32
C THR A 52 -7.32 -9.14 -3.76
N ARG A 53 -7.05 -7.85 -3.95
CA ARG A 53 -6.88 -7.23 -5.26
C ARG A 53 -5.68 -6.28 -5.25
N LEU A 54 -5.01 -6.24 -6.38
CA LEU A 54 -4.04 -5.20 -6.72
C LEU A 54 -4.69 -4.22 -7.70
N VAL A 55 -4.89 -2.97 -7.29
CA VAL A 55 -5.63 -1.97 -8.07
C VAL A 55 -4.93 -0.62 -8.05
N ASN A 56 -5.21 0.25 -9.03
CA ASN A 56 -4.71 1.63 -8.98
C ASN A 56 -5.38 2.44 -7.85
N SER A 57 -4.78 3.59 -7.52
CA SER A 57 -5.22 4.47 -6.43
C SER A 57 -6.68 4.93 -6.55
N ALA A 58 -7.14 5.26 -7.77
CA ALA A 58 -8.53 5.68 -8.00
C ALA A 58 -9.53 4.57 -7.65
N ARG A 59 -9.25 3.34 -8.12
CA ARG A 59 -10.10 2.18 -7.84
C ARG A 59 -10.01 1.75 -6.38
N ALA A 60 -8.84 1.83 -5.76
CA ALA A 60 -8.66 1.56 -4.34
C ALA A 60 -9.58 2.46 -3.51
N ARG A 61 -9.60 3.77 -3.78
CA ARG A 61 -10.49 4.72 -3.10
C ARG A 61 -11.96 4.31 -3.18
N THR A 62 -12.45 4.02 -4.39
CA THR A 62 -13.83 3.52 -4.57
C THR A 62 -14.12 2.25 -3.77
N LEU A 63 -13.14 1.35 -3.63
CA LEU A 63 -13.32 0.11 -2.87
C LEU A 63 -13.31 0.38 -1.36
N LEU A 64 -12.41 1.25 -0.88
CA LEU A 64 -12.34 1.67 0.52
C LEU A 64 -13.64 2.38 0.96
N ASP A 65 -14.19 3.26 0.13
CA ASP A 65 -15.50 3.90 0.35
C ASP A 65 -16.64 2.86 0.44
N LYS A 66 -16.46 1.71 -0.20
CA LYS A 66 -17.36 0.55 -0.15
C LYS A 66 -16.98 -0.45 0.94
N GLY A 67 -16.15 -0.08 1.90
CA GLY A 67 -15.78 -0.91 3.05
C GLY A 67 -14.75 -2.00 2.75
N ALA A 68 -13.95 -1.85 1.70
CA ALA A 68 -12.70 -2.60 1.58
C ALA A 68 -11.70 -2.12 2.65
N THR A 69 -10.67 -2.92 2.91
CA THR A 69 -9.54 -2.56 3.75
C THR A 69 -8.25 -2.57 2.93
N LEU A 70 -7.23 -1.86 3.38
CA LEU A 70 -5.87 -2.02 2.84
C LEU A 70 -5.32 -3.40 3.22
N GLY A 71 -4.43 -3.92 2.38
CA GLY A 71 -3.73 -5.18 2.57
C GLY A 71 -4.50 -6.42 2.09
N ILE A 72 -3.83 -7.57 2.08
CA ILE A 72 -4.43 -8.86 1.73
C ILE A 72 -5.50 -9.30 2.75
N CYS A 73 -6.46 -10.10 2.30
CA CYS A 73 -7.54 -10.56 3.16
C CYS A 73 -7.08 -11.48 4.32
N ALA A 74 -5.88 -12.06 4.24
CA ALA A 74 -5.33 -12.90 5.30
C ALA A 74 -5.00 -12.13 6.59
N TRP A 75 -4.85 -10.81 6.50
CA TRP A 75 -4.65 -9.94 7.67
C TRP A 75 -5.95 -9.57 8.37
N ARG A 76 -7.10 -10.05 7.87
CA ARG A 76 -8.39 -9.86 8.51
C ARG A 76 -8.67 -11.06 9.40
N ASP A 77 -8.84 -10.79 10.69
CA ASP A 77 -9.36 -11.75 11.67
C ASP A 77 -10.76 -12.26 11.28
#